data_AF-A0A5K7XGL2-F1
#
_entry.id   AF-A0A5K7XGL2-F1
#
_cell.length_a   1.000
_cell.length_b   1.000
_cell.length_c   1.000
_cell.angle_alpha   90.00
_cell.angle_beta   90.00
_cell.angle_gamma   90.00
#
_symmetry.space_group_name_H-M   'P 1'
#
loop_
_entity.id
_entity.type
_entity.pdbx_description
1 polymer ?
#
loop_
_entity_poly.entity_id
_entity_poly.type
_entity_poly.pdbx_seq_one_letter_code
_entity_poly.pdbx_strand_id
1 'polypeptide(L)' 'MTVKIIGRGEREVRRVTCDRCGSVLEFSGADVQSEPQYNGDGEYAGERRWIDCPQCSSQVSTETIA' A
#
# COMPACT_ATOMS: atom_id res chain seq x y z
N MET A 1 10.81 28.70 10.18
CA MET A 1 10.51 27.49 9.38
C MET A 1 9.01 27.40 9.26
N THR A 2 8.47 27.55 8.05
CA THR A 2 7.02 27.75 7.84
C THR A 2 6.42 26.43 7.35
N VAL A 3 5.75 25.71 8.24
CA VAL A 3 5.03 24.48 7.90
C VAL A 3 3.68 24.89 7.29
N LYS A 4 3.50 24.70 5.98
CA LYS A 4 2.22 24.88 5.30
C LYS A 4 1.42 23.59 5.43
N ILE A 5 0.31 23.62 6.17
CA ILE A 5 -0.67 22.55 6.19
C ILE A 5 -1.45 22.66 4.86
N ILE A 6 -1.15 21.78 3.92
CA ILE A 6 -1.88 21.66 2.65
C ILE A 6 -3.06 20.73 2.90
N GLY A 7 -4.27 21.29 2.97
CA GLY A 7 -5.54 20.58 2.79
C GLY A 7 -5.88 19.50 3.84
N ARG A 8 -6.94 19.75 4.63
CA ARG A 8 -7.75 18.66 5.18
C ARG A 8 -8.47 17.99 4.00
N GLY A 9 -7.83 17.00 3.38
CA GLY A 9 -8.42 16.13 2.38
C GLY A 9 -8.45 14.72 2.95
N GLU A 10 -9.65 14.19 3.15
CA GLU A 10 -9.97 12.93 3.85
C GLU A 10 -9.58 11.67 3.06
N ARG A 11 -8.48 11.73 2.30
CA ARG A 11 -7.87 10.56 1.67
C ARG A 11 -6.59 10.29 2.44
N GLU A 12 -6.60 9.26 3.28
CA GLU A 12 -5.39 8.76 3.93
C GLU A 12 -4.41 8.31 2.85
N VAL A 13 -3.54 9.24 2.42
CA VAL A 13 -2.43 8.94 1.53
C VAL A 13 -1.34 8.32 2.41
N ARG A 14 -1.12 7.02 2.23
CA ARG A 14 -0.07 6.27 2.91
C ARG A 14 1.17 6.26 2.02
N ARG A 15 2.32 6.05 2.64
CA ARG A 15 3.61 5.98 1.96
C ARG A 15 4.28 4.65 2.23
N VAL A 16 4.79 4.01 1.19
CA VAL A 16 5.59 2.78 1.32
C VAL A 16 6.82 2.91 0.44
N THR A 17 7.94 2.40 0.92
CA THR A 17 9.15 2.31 0.11
C THR A 17 9.14 0.96 -0.60
N CYS A 18 9.34 0.96 -1.91
CA CYS A 18 9.50 -0.29 -2.66
C CYS A 18 10.85 -0.94 -2.28
N ASP A 19 10.83 -2.11 -1.65
CA ASP A 19 12.05 -2.87 -1.31
C ASP A 19 12.91 -3.25 -2.54
N ARG A 20 12.31 -3.33 -3.73
CA ARG A 20 13.03 -3.73 -4.94
C ARG A 20 13.85 -2.60 -5.57
N CYS A 21 13.32 -1.39 -5.61
CA CYS A 21 13.98 -0.25 -6.28
C CYS A 21 14.26 0.94 -5.35
N GLY A 22 13.83 0.89 -4.09
CA GLY A 22 14.01 1.96 -3.11
C GLY A 22 13.14 3.20 -3.36
N SER A 23 12.26 3.19 -4.37
CA SER A 23 11.39 4.32 -4.67
C SER A 23 10.29 4.45 -3.61
N VAL A 24 10.07 5.67 -3.12
CA VAL A 24 8.95 5.98 -2.23
C VAL A 24 7.68 6.12 -3.06
N LEU A 25 6.68 5.31 -2.72
CA LEU A 25 5.37 5.28 -3.36
C LEU A 25 4.35 5.90 -2.42
N GLU A 26 3.60 6.87 -2.93
CA GLU A 26 2.46 7.46 -2.26
C GLU A 26 1.19 6.83 -2.85
N PHE A 27 0.37 6.23 -2.01
CA PHE A 27 -0.84 5.52 -2.44
C PHE A 27 -2.01 5.87 -1.53
N SER A 28 -3.22 5.88 -2.08
CA SER A 28 -4.45 5.98 -1.30
C SER A 28 -5.10 4.61 -1.13
N GLY A 29 -6.04 4.47 -0.20
CA GLY A 29 -6.80 3.22 -0.04
C GLY A 29 -7.51 2.75 -1.32
N ALA A 30 -7.80 3.66 -2.26
CA ALA A 30 -8.41 3.31 -3.55
C ALA A 30 -7.41 2.70 -4.55
N ASP A 31 -6.10 2.91 -4.36
CA ASP A 31 -5.05 2.36 -5.20
C ASP A 31 -4.60 0.95 -4.72
N VAL A 32 -5.02 0.56 -3.52
CA VAL A 32 -4.66 -0.73 -2.92
C VAL A 32 -5.50 -1.84 -3.54
N GLN A 33 -4.82 -2.81 -4.14
CA GLN A 33 -5.44 -4.06 -4.55
C GLN A 33 -5.49 -5.02 -3.35
N SER A 34 -6.62 -5.70 -3.19
CA SER A 34 -6.85 -6.68 -2.14
C SER A 34 -7.35 -7.99 -2.74
N GLU A 35 -6.74 -9.11 -2.37
CA GLU A 35 -7.20 -10.44 -2.76
C GLU A 35 -7.40 -11.31 -1.52
N PRO A 36 -8.56 -11.99 -1.40
CA PRO A 36 -8.81 -12.91 -0.30
C PRO A 36 -7.85 -14.10 -0.40
N GLN A 37 -7.21 -14.42 0.71
CA GLN A 37 -6.37 -15.60 0.85
C GLN A 37 -7.12 -16.68 1.61
N TYR A 38 -6.97 -17.90 1.14
CA TYR A 38 -7.51 -19.10 1.79
C TYR A 38 -6.36 -20.00 2.23
N ASN A 39 -6.50 -20.65 3.38
CA ASN A 39 -5.52 -21.64 3.84
C ASN A 39 -5.68 -22.95 3.04
N GLY A 40 -4.82 -23.93 3.34
CA GLY A 40 -4.86 -25.25 2.69
C GLY A 40 -6.17 -26.03 2.92
N ASP A 41 -6.92 -25.66 3.95
CA ASP A 41 -8.22 -26.24 4.32
C ASP A 41 -9.41 -25.51 3.66
N GLY A 42 -9.14 -24.47 2.86
CA GLY A 42 -10.17 -23.67 2.17
C GLY A 42 -10.87 -22.64 3.06
N GLU A 43 -10.41 -22.44 4.29
CA GLU A 43 -10.92 -21.41 5.19
C GLU A 43 -10.27 -20.05 4.87
N TYR A 44 -11.02 -18.97 5.11
CA TYR A 44 -10.54 -17.61 4.92
C TYR A 44 -9.37 -17.33 5.87
N ALA A 45 -8.18 -17.10 5.30
CA ALA A 45 -6.94 -16.88 6.02
C ALA A 45 -6.58 -15.39 6.14
N GLY A 46 -7.30 -14.51 5.44
CA GLY A 46 -7.07 -13.06 5.44
C GLY A 46 -7.18 -12.47 4.06
N GLU A 47 -6.71 -11.24 3.91
CA GLU A 47 -6.67 -10.53 2.64
C GLU A 47 -5.25 -10.00 2.41
N ARG A 48 -4.67 -10.37 1.28
CA ARG A 48 -3.38 -9.81 0.88
C ARG A 48 -3.64 -8.46 0.24
N ARG A 49 -3.00 -7.41 0.75
CA ARG A 49 -3.11 -6.05 0.20
C ARG A 49 -1.79 -5.58 -0.41
N TRP A 50 -1.81 -5.13 -1.66
CA TRP A 50 -0.61 -4.65 -2.35
C TRP A 50 -0.90 -3.51 -3.31
N ILE A 51 0.17 -2.82 -3.69
CA ILE A 51 0.21 -1.86 -4.80
C ILE A 51 1.30 -2.26 -5.78
N ASP A 52 1.14 -1.91 -7.05
CA ASP A 52 2.19 -2.11 -8.05
C ASP A 52 3.11 -0.88 -8.10
N CYS A 53 4.40 -1.10 -7.96
CA CYS A 53 5.39 -0.04 -8.12
C CYS A 53 5.49 0.36 -9.60
N PRO A 54 5.14 1.60 -10.01
CA PRO A 54 5.22 2.02 -11.40
C PRO A 54 6.66 2.13 -11.94
N GLN A 55 7.67 2.11 -11.07
CA GLN A 55 9.09 2.19 -11.47
C GLN A 55 9.68 0.83 -11.85
N CYS A 56 9.28 -0.25 -11.17
CA CYS A 56 9.85 -1.58 -11.37
C CYS A 56 8.81 -2.69 -11.54
N SER A 57 7.54 -2.31 -11.70
CA SER A 57 6.37 -3.20 -11.83
C SER A 57 6.31 -4.30 -10.78
N SER A 58 6.77 -3.99 -9.57
CA SER A 58 6.86 -4.96 -8.47
C SER A 58 5.75 -4.73 -7.48
N GLN A 59 5.16 -5.83 -7.01
CA GLN A 59 4.13 -5.80 -5.98
C GLN A 59 4.76 -5.42 -4.64
N VAL A 60 4.25 -4.36 -4.03
CA VAL A 60 4.66 -3.87 -2.71
C VAL A 60 3.49 -4.05 -1.76
N SER A 61 3.69 -4.87 -0.72
CA SER A 61 2.66 -5.14 0.29
C SER A 61 2.41 -3.91 1.15
N THR A 62 1.13 -3.57 1.38
CA THR A 62 0.72 -2.37 2.14
C THR A 62 0.37 -2.67 3.61
N GLU A 63 0.56 -3.92 4.04
CA GLU A 63 0.29 -4.43 5.39
C GLU A 63 1.36 -4.02 6.43
N THR A 64 2.57 -3.65 6.01
CA THR A 64 3.74 -3.46 6.90
C THR A 64 3.86 -2.07 7.53
N ILE A 65 2.82 -1.23 7.50
CA ILE A 65 2.88 0.10 8.13
C ILE A 65 2.04 0.09 9.41
N ALA A 66 2.69 -0.33 10.50
CA ALA A 66 2.28 -0.11 11.89
C ALA A 66 3.11 1.03 12.49
#